data_AF-A0A5D4GYJ4-F1
#
_entry.id   AF-A0A5D4GYJ4-F1
#
_cell.length_a   1.000
_cell.length_b   1.000
_cell.length_c   1.000
_cell.angle_alpha   90.00
_cell.angle_beta   90.00
_cell.angle_gamma   90.00
#
_symmetry.space_group_name_H-M   'P 1'
#
loop_
_entity.id
_entity.type
_entity.pdbx_description
1 polymer ?
#
loop_
_entity_poly.entity_id
_entity_poly.type
_entity_poly.pdbx_seq_one_letter_code
_entity_poly.pdbx_strand_id
1 'polypeptide(L)'
;MPKFTVESTYHLPVYRHRTYDAATPADACRQAVQDDDWSAEKFDYETAGETYVTGLWPGAEAAYRTESIAVPSQFHETIQRKAAHFQELFDQLVYVAHPMGLSKVDFERWLPKAIVAIEKAKAIIEERRYPDERTGLPGS
;
A
#
# COMPACT_ATOMS: atom_id res chain seq x y z
N MET A 1 -4.79 -26.44 -16.83
CA MET A 1 -4.88 -25.06 -16.29
C MET A 1 -3.55 -24.71 -15.64
N PRO A 2 -3.03 -23.48 -15.79
CA PRO A 2 -1.87 -23.04 -15.02
C PRO A 2 -2.18 -23.07 -13.52
N LYS A 3 -1.16 -23.35 -12.70
CA LYS A 3 -1.26 -23.33 -11.24
C LYS A 3 -0.40 -22.19 -10.71
N PHE A 4 -0.84 -21.57 -9.62
CA PHE A 4 -0.11 -20.54 -8.92
C PHE A 4 -0.14 -20.84 -7.43
N THR A 5 0.95 -20.51 -6.76
CA THR A 5 1.02 -20.48 -5.29
C THR A 5 0.93 -19.02 -4.88
N VAL A 6 0.01 -18.71 -3.95
CA VAL A 6 -0.26 -17.33 -3.49
C VAL A 6 -0.05 -17.29 -1.98
N GLU A 7 0.74 -16.34 -1.52
CA GLU A 7 0.89 -16.04 -0.09
C GLU A 7 0.02 -14.82 0.24
N SER A 8 -0.91 -15.03 1.17
CA SER A 8 -1.77 -13.99 1.71
C SER A 8 -1.52 -13.83 3.20
N THR A 9 -1.52 -12.58 3.67
CA THR A 9 -1.32 -12.23 5.08
C THR A 9 -2.25 -11.08 5.47
N TYR A 10 -2.24 -10.71 6.74
CA TYR A 10 -2.89 -9.52 7.28
C TYR A 10 -2.07 -8.99 8.46
N HIS A 11 -2.17 -7.69 8.74
CA HIS A 11 -1.56 -7.12 9.92
C HIS A 11 -2.40 -7.43 11.17
N LEU A 12 -1.77 -8.03 12.18
CA LEU A 12 -2.39 -8.25 13.50
C LEU A 12 -1.82 -7.24 14.49
N PRO A 13 -2.58 -6.22 14.90
CA PRO A 13 -2.10 -5.23 15.85
C PRO A 13 -1.72 -5.88 17.18
N VAL A 14 -0.63 -5.38 17.76
CA VAL A 14 -0.19 -5.74 19.11
C VAL A 14 -0.15 -4.47 19.93
N TYR A 15 -0.81 -4.48 21.09
CA TYR A 15 -0.88 -3.34 21.98
C TYR A 15 -0.48 -3.70 23.40
N ARG A 16 -0.13 -2.69 24.18
CA ARG A 16 0.08 -2.79 25.62
C ARG A 16 -0.54 -1.58 26.31
N HIS A 17 -0.92 -1.74 27.58
CA HIS A 17 -1.34 -0.61 28.42
C HIS A 17 -0.31 -0.40 29.52
N ARG A 18 0.20 0.82 29.64
CA ARG A 18 1.14 1.21 30.69
C ARG A 18 0.84 2.65 31.13
N THR A 19 1.11 2.93 32.39
CA THR A 19 1.00 4.28 32.97
C THR A 19 2.39 4.90 33.00
N TYR A 20 2.49 6.16 32.59
CA TYR A 20 3.72 6.93 32.56
C TYR A 20 3.54 8.21 33.37
N ASP A 21 4.46 8.48 34.29
CA ASP A 21 4.52 9.75 34.98
C ASP A 21 5.17 10.79 34.06
N ALA A 22 4.39 11.78 33.63
CA ALA A 22 4.83 12.80 32.69
C ALA A 22 4.12 14.12 32.95
N ALA A 23 4.82 15.22 32.67
CA ALA A 23 4.29 16.58 32.84
C ALA A 23 3.22 16.93 31.79
N THR A 24 3.27 16.31 30.61
CA THR A 24 2.32 16.52 29.52
C THR A 24 1.93 15.22 28.83
N PRO A 25 0.77 15.16 28.14
CA PRO A 25 0.42 14.00 27.32
C PRO A 25 1.47 13.68 26.25
N ALA A 26 2.09 14.69 25.66
CA ALA A 26 3.14 14.50 24.65
C ALA A 26 4.41 13.87 25.26
N ASP A 27 4.77 14.20 26.49
CA ASP A 27 5.87 13.55 27.21
C ASP A 27 5.55 12.08 27.50
N ALA A 28 4.32 11.77 27.94
CA ALA A 28 3.87 10.40 28.16
C ALA A 28 3.93 9.57 26.86
N CYS A 29 3.47 10.13 25.73
CA CYS A 29 3.56 9.47 24.42
C CYS A 29 5.02 9.23 24.00
N ARG A 30 5.92 10.20 24.22
CA ARG A 30 7.36 10.01 23.93
C ARG A 30 7.96 8.89 24.77
N GLN A 31 7.65 8.84 26.07
CA GLN A 31 8.07 7.74 26.93
C GLN A 31 7.52 6.39 26.41
N ALA A 32 6.24 6.34 26.04
CA ALA A 32 5.61 5.12 25.55
C ALA A 32 6.21 4.58 24.24
N VAL A 33 6.70 5.45 23.36
CA VAL A 33 7.39 5.06 22.11
C VAL A 33 8.83 4.59 22.37
N GLN A 34 9.49 5.14 23.40
CA GLN A 34 10.86 4.79 23.76
C GLN A 34 10.97 3.54 24.64
N ASP A 35 9.90 3.20 25.36
CA ASP A 35 9.83 2.01 26.19
C ASP A 35 9.85 0.74 25.29
N ASP A 36 10.83 -0.13 25.48
CA ASP A 36 11.03 -1.37 24.72
C ASP A 36 10.49 -2.62 25.42
N ASP A 37 9.89 -2.49 26.61
CA ASP A 37 9.35 -3.59 27.39
C ASP A 37 7.93 -3.99 26.95
N TRP A 38 7.87 -4.92 26.00
CA TRP A 38 6.62 -5.49 25.46
C TRP A 38 6.10 -6.70 26.25
N SER A 39 6.57 -6.96 27.47
CA SER A 39 6.18 -8.15 28.24
C SER A 39 4.67 -8.27 28.53
N ALA A 40 3.95 -7.15 28.54
CA ALA A 40 2.50 -7.08 28.76
C ALA A 40 1.68 -6.95 27.46
N GLU A 41 2.25 -7.34 26.32
CA GLU A 41 1.60 -7.24 25.02
C GLU A 41 0.34 -8.10 24.89
N LYS A 42 -0.57 -7.64 24.05
CA LYS A 42 -1.81 -8.31 23.70
C LYS A 42 -2.05 -8.17 22.20
N PHE A 43 -2.43 -9.28 21.58
CA PHE A 43 -2.89 -9.28 20.20
C PHE A 43 -4.33 -8.79 20.12
N ASP A 44 -4.61 -7.91 19.17
CA ASP A 44 -5.96 -7.43 18.87
C ASP A 44 -6.49 -8.14 17.62
N TYR A 45 -7.24 -9.22 17.83
CA TYR A 45 -7.89 -9.95 16.75
C TYR A 45 -9.17 -9.27 16.26
N GLU A 46 -9.75 -8.34 17.02
CA GLU A 46 -10.99 -7.65 16.66
C GLU A 46 -10.71 -6.53 15.65
N THR A 47 -9.51 -5.95 15.68
CA THR A 47 -9.07 -4.89 14.75
C THR A 47 -8.00 -5.34 13.78
N ALA A 48 -7.91 -6.66 13.51
CA ALA A 48 -7.03 -7.19 12.49
C ALA A 48 -7.25 -6.49 11.12
N GLY A 49 -6.15 -6.20 10.43
CA GLY A 49 -6.17 -5.54 9.13
C GLY A 49 -6.80 -6.41 8.04
N GLU A 50 -6.93 -5.84 6.84
CA GLU A 50 -7.43 -6.58 5.69
C GLU A 50 -6.46 -7.68 5.26
N THR A 51 -6.98 -8.72 4.59
CA THR A 51 -6.14 -9.73 3.95
C THR A 51 -5.60 -9.22 2.62
N TYR A 52 -4.29 -9.27 2.43
CA TYR A 52 -3.60 -8.85 1.21
C TYR A 52 -2.55 -9.89 0.78
N VAL A 53 -2.06 -9.75 -0.45
CA VAL A 53 -1.09 -10.68 -1.05
C VAL A 53 0.33 -10.13 -0.92
N THR A 54 1.25 -10.95 -0.41
CA THR A 54 2.69 -10.62 -0.29
C THR A 54 3.57 -11.42 -1.22
N GLY A 55 3.07 -12.55 -1.74
CA GLY A 55 3.85 -13.44 -2.58
C GLY A 55 3.01 -14.14 -3.63
N LEU A 56 3.61 -14.32 -4.81
CA LEU A 56 2.99 -14.98 -5.95
C LEU A 56 4.06 -15.75 -6.73
N TRP A 57 3.81 -17.03 -7.00
CA TRP A 57 4.74 -17.90 -7.72
C TRP A 57 4.03 -18.76 -8.77
N PRO A 58 4.68 -19.05 -9.91
CA PRO A 58 4.16 -20.00 -10.87
C PRO A 58 4.35 -21.44 -10.35
N GLY A 59 3.32 -22.27 -10.53
CA GLY A 59 3.32 -23.68 -10.13
C GLY A 59 2.63 -23.95 -8.80
N ALA A 60 2.50 -25.24 -8.48
CA ALA A 60 1.98 -25.70 -7.20
C ALA A 60 3.10 -25.84 -6.18
N GLU A 61 2.83 -25.50 -4.92
CA GLU A 61 3.78 -25.62 -3.81
C GLU A 61 5.11 -24.92 -4.09
N ALA A 62 5.04 -23.75 -4.74
CA ALA A 62 6.19 -23.06 -5.32
C ALA A 62 6.75 -21.93 -4.43
N ALA A 63 6.06 -21.59 -3.34
CA ALA A 63 6.48 -20.55 -2.39
C ALA A 63 7.93 -20.78 -1.94
N TYR A 64 8.78 -19.77 -2.15
CA TYR A 64 10.21 -19.78 -1.83
C TYR A 64 11.05 -20.88 -2.51
N ARG A 65 10.48 -21.59 -3.49
CA ARG A 65 11.17 -22.63 -4.27
C ARG A 65 11.44 -22.21 -5.71
N THR A 66 10.68 -21.24 -6.21
CA THR A 66 10.85 -20.63 -7.52
C THR A 66 10.96 -19.12 -7.39
N GLU A 67 11.33 -18.46 -8.49
CA GLU A 67 11.30 -17.00 -8.56
C GLU A 67 9.85 -16.50 -8.42
N SER A 68 9.65 -15.53 -7.53
CA SER A 68 8.36 -14.87 -7.37
C SER A 68 8.07 -13.98 -8.56
N ILE A 69 6.81 -13.95 -9.00
CA ILE A 69 6.32 -12.93 -9.92
C ILE A 69 5.75 -11.75 -9.14
N ALA A 70 5.78 -10.56 -9.75
CA ALA A 70 5.27 -9.35 -9.11
C ALA A 70 3.77 -9.51 -8.77
N VAL A 71 3.43 -9.21 -7.52
CA VAL A 71 2.04 -9.14 -7.08
C VAL A 71 1.42 -7.88 -7.70
N PRO A 72 0.29 -8.00 -8.42
CA PRO A 72 -0.40 -6.83 -8.96
C PRO A 72 -0.85 -5.91 -7.82
N SER A 73 -0.59 -4.61 -7.96
CA SER A 73 -0.68 -3.67 -6.84
C SER A 73 -2.10 -3.44 -6.32
N GLN A 74 -3.15 -3.88 -7.03
CA GLN A 74 -4.54 -3.90 -6.54
C GLN A 74 -4.78 -4.96 -5.46
N PHE A 75 -3.85 -5.91 -5.26
CA PHE A 75 -3.91 -6.95 -4.22
C PHE A 75 -3.03 -6.66 -3.01
N HIS A 76 -2.29 -5.54 -3.02
CA HIS A 76 -1.60 -5.06 -1.82
C HIS A 76 -2.60 -4.47 -0.82
N GLU A 77 -2.17 -4.32 0.43
CA GLU A 77 -2.95 -3.66 1.47
C GLU A 77 -3.30 -2.23 1.06
N THR A 78 -4.48 -1.74 1.43
CA THR A 78 -4.99 -0.39 1.13
C THR A 78 -4.03 0.69 1.60
N ILE A 79 -3.40 0.55 2.78
CA ILE A 79 -2.40 1.53 3.25
C ILE A 79 -1.20 1.57 2.31
N GLN A 80 -0.68 0.42 1.89
CA GLN A 80 0.43 0.34 0.94
C GLN A 80 0.03 0.89 -0.44
N ARG A 81 -1.20 0.62 -0.89
CA ARG A 81 -1.77 1.20 -2.13
C ARG A 81 -1.85 2.72 -2.05
N LYS A 82 -2.32 3.27 -0.93
CA LYS A 82 -2.35 4.73 -0.68
C LYS A 82 -0.94 5.32 -0.70
N ALA A 83 0.02 4.70 -0.01
CA ALA A 83 1.40 5.17 0.05
C ALA A 83 2.09 5.13 -1.32
N ALA A 84 1.97 4.04 -2.06
CA ALA A 84 2.52 3.91 -3.41
C ALA A 84 1.89 4.92 -4.37
N HIS A 85 0.57 5.11 -4.28
CA HIS A 85 -0.16 6.02 -5.16
C HIS A 85 0.04 7.51 -4.79
N PHE A 86 0.44 7.82 -3.56
CA PHE A 86 0.80 9.18 -3.16
C PHE A 86 1.93 9.74 -4.03
N GLN A 87 2.96 8.94 -4.31
CA GLN A 87 4.05 9.36 -5.21
C GLN A 87 3.52 9.62 -6.63
N GLU A 88 2.67 8.74 -7.16
CA GLU A 88 2.08 8.88 -8.49
C GLU A 88 1.28 10.19 -8.62
N LEU A 89 0.46 10.52 -7.62
CA LEU A 89 -0.28 11.78 -7.56
C LEU A 89 0.64 12.99 -7.40
N PHE A 90 1.65 12.89 -6.54
CA PHE A 90 2.63 13.96 -6.33
C PHE A 90 3.38 14.28 -7.63
N ASP A 91 3.78 13.27 -8.40
CA ASP A 91 4.44 13.46 -9.68
C ASP A 91 3.52 14.19 -10.69
N GLN A 92 2.21 13.92 -10.68
CA GLN A 92 1.26 14.67 -11.51
C GLN A 92 1.17 16.15 -11.09
N LEU A 93 1.18 16.41 -9.78
CA LEU A 93 1.14 17.78 -9.23
C LEU A 93 2.42 18.54 -9.57
N VAL A 94 3.59 17.92 -9.39
CA VAL A 94 4.88 18.50 -9.77
C VAL A 94 4.92 18.80 -11.26
N TYR A 95 4.42 17.89 -12.09
CA TYR A 95 4.41 18.10 -13.54
C TYR A 95 3.58 19.32 -13.96
N VAL A 96 2.45 19.60 -13.32
CA VAL A 96 1.61 20.75 -13.71
C VAL A 96 1.99 22.06 -13.00
N ALA A 97 2.70 21.99 -11.87
CA ALA A 97 3.08 23.12 -11.04
C ALA A 97 4.28 23.94 -11.59
N HIS A 98 4.18 24.39 -12.84
CA HIS A 98 5.17 25.26 -13.47
C HIS A 98 4.79 26.75 -13.33
N PRO A 99 5.72 27.68 -13.06
CA PRO A 99 5.42 29.10 -12.92
C PRO A 99 4.71 29.75 -14.12
N MET A 100 5.00 29.29 -15.34
CA MET A 100 4.35 29.75 -16.57
C MET A 100 3.22 28.82 -17.04
N GLY A 101 2.89 27.79 -16.24
CA GLY A 101 1.98 26.71 -16.62
C GLY A 101 2.56 25.75 -17.67
N LEU A 102 1.73 24.79 -18.07
CA LEU A 102 2.04 23.86 -19.16
C LEU A 102 1.77 24.48 -20.52
N SER A 103 2.56 24.11 -21.53
CA SER A 103 2.18 24.33 -22.93
C SER A 103 0.91 23.55 -23.27
N LYS A 104 0.19 23.95 -24.33
CA LYS A 104 -1.00 23.21 -24.79
C LYS A 104 -0.68 21.73 -25.09
N VAL A 105 0.46 21.47 -25.72
CA VAL A 105 0.89 20.11 -26.09
C VAL A 105 1.19 19.27 -24.85
N ASP A 106 1.87 19.84 -23.86
CA ASP A 106 2.19 19.14 -22.61
C ASP A 106 0.94 18.88 -21.78
N PHE A 107 0.02 19.85 -21.73
CA PHE A 107 -1.28 19.69 -21.08
C PHE A 107 -2.10 18.55 -21.70
N GLU A 108 -2.19 18.49 -23.03
CA GLU A 108 -2.91 17.43 -23.75
C GLU A 108 -2.29 16.03 -23.50
N ARG A 109 -0.98 15.95 -23.27
CA ARG A 109 -0.29 14.70 -22.92
C ARG A 109 -0.45 14.30 -21.45
N TRP A 110 -0.54 15.28 -20.57
CA TRP A 110 -0.64 15.08 -19.12
C TRP A 110 -2.06 14.75 -18.67
N LEU A 111 -3.07 15.46 -19.18
CA LEU A 111 -4.44 15.36 -18.70
C LEU A 111 -4.97 13.90 -18.68
N PRO A 112 -4.77 13.07 -19.71
CA PRO A 112 -5.21 11.67 -19.65
C PRO A 112 -4.55 10.87 -18.53
N LYS A 113 -3.26 11.09 -18.25
CA LYS A 113 -2.52 10.41 -17.16
C LYS A 113 -3.03 10.86 -15.80
N ALA A 114 -3.26 12.16 -15.63
CA ALA A 114 -3.81 12.73 -14.41
C ALA A 114 -5.22 12.19 -14.12
N ILE A 115 -6.08 12.07 -15.14
CA ILE A 115 -7.42 11.48 -15.00
C ILE A 115 -7.33 10.02 -14.53
N VAL A 116 -6.46 9.21 -15.14
CA VAL A 116 -6.28 7.80 -14.74
C VAL A 116 -5.77 7.70 -13.30
N ALA A 117 -4.79 8.52 -12.92
CA ALA A 117 -4.28 8.56 -11.56
C ALA A 117 -5.41 8.95 -10.57
N ILE A 118 -6.22 9.95 -10.88
CA ILE A 118 -7.36 10.36 -10.04
C ILE A 118 -8.39 9.24 -9.89
N GLU A 119 -8.74 8.53 -10.96
CA GLU A 119 -9.68 7.41 -10.88
C GLU A 119 -9.11 6.24 -10.05
N LYS A 120 -7.81 5.96 -10.17
CA LYS A 120 -7.11 5.01 -9.30
C LYS A 120 -7.13 5.46 -7.83
N ALA A 121 -6.91 6.74 -7.56
CA ALA A 121 -7.01 7.30 -6.21
C ALA A 121 -8.40 7.12 -5.61
N LYS A 122 -9.45 7.43 -6.37
CA LYS A 122 -10.85 7.25 -5.94
C LYS A 122 -11.13 5.80 -5.59
N ALA A 123 -10.72 4.87 -6.44
CA ALA A 123 -10.89 3.44 -6.18
C ALA A 123 -10.17 3.00 -4.89
N ILE A 124 -8.94 3.45 -4.66
CA ILE A 124 -8.18 3.14 -3.44
C ILE A 124 -8.85 3.75 -2.19
N ILE A 125 -9.35 4.99 -2.28
CA ILE A 125 -10.04 5.68 -1.16
C ILE A 125 -11.32 4.95 -0.77
N GLU A 126 -12.07 4.46 -1.75
CA GLU A 126 -13.29 3.67 -1.56
C GLU A 126 -13.01 2.20 -1.25
N GLU A 127 -11.75 1.82 -1.03
CA GLU A 127 -11.30 0.45 -0.76
C GLU A 127 -11.67 -0.55 -1.87
N ARG A 128 -11.99 -0.05 -3.05
CA ARG A 128 -12.32 -0.85 -4.23
C ARG A 128 -11.06 -1.26 -4.97
N ARG A 129 -11.12 -2.42 -5.63
CA ARG A 129 -10.09 -2.81 -6.60
C ARG A 129 -10.27 -1.94 -7.85
N TYR A 130 -9.18 -1.33 -8.33
CA TYR A 130 -9.17 -0.69 -9.65
C TYR A 130 -8.96 -1.77 -10.72
N PRO A 131 -9.40 -1.54 -11.98
CA PRO A 131 -9.27 -2.52 -13.04
C PRO A 131 -7.82 -2.94 -13.22
N ASP A 132 -7.63 -4.23 -13.57
CA ASP A 132 -6.31 -4.78 -13.83
C ASP A 132 -5.57 -3.89 -14.83
N GLU A 133 -4.34 -3.50 -14.49
CA GLU A 133 -3.42 -3.03 -15.53
C GLU A 133 -3.35 -4.15 -16.56
N ARG A 134 -3.50 -3.81 -17.85
CA ARG A 134 -3.35 -4.78 -18.94
C ARG A 134 -1.88 -5.20 -19.01
N THR A 135 -1.43 -6.02 -18.07
CA THR A 135 -0.16 -6.73 -18.15
C THR A 135 -0.35 -7.82 -19.20
N GLY A 136 0.04 -7.53 -20.44
CA GLY A 136 0.21 -8.58 -21.44
C GLY A 136 1.14 -9.64 -20.87
N LEU A 137 0.72 -10.90 -20.92
CA LEU A 137 1.60 -12.03 -20.62
C LEU A 137 2.86 -11.89 -21.50
N PRO A 138 4.09 -11.96 -20.95
CA PRO A 138 5.27 -12.10 -21.79
C PRO A 138 5.10 -13.38 -22.62
N GLY A 139 5.39 -13.27 -23.92
CA GLY A 139 5.07 -14.26 -24.94
C GLY A 139 5.47 -15.69 -24.57
N SER A 140 4.61 -16.62 -24.99
CA SER A 140 4.89 -18.07 -25.03
C SER A 140 6.01 -18.40 -26.01
#